data_AF-A0A2G2R0B7-F1
#
_entry.id   AF-A0A2G2R0B7-F1
#
_cell.length_a   1.000
_cell.length_b   1.000
_cell.length_c   1.000
_cell.angle_alpha   90.00
_cell.angle_beta   90.00
_cell.angle_gamma   90.00
#
_symmetry.space_group_name_H-M   'P 1'
#
loop_
_entity.id
_entity.type
_entity.pdbx_description
1 polymer ?
#
loop_
_entity_poly.entity_id
_entity_poly.type
_entity_poly.pdbx_seq_one_letter_code
_entity_poly.pdbx_strand_id
1 'polypeptide(L)'
;AFNAHTQKTEPGTLSGGNLIASSGLGSDLADLGLDKVQQPGMGIVVPSSTPASFSGLPAWPASAALEVAPLSNLVKQTDIGPLPMVAEDGYSSFKAYARPAVEGDAALPKIAIVVTGLGISRASTEAAIASLPSDVTFSLDIYARGLDFWVKKMRENGHEVLIEMPSEPANFPFDDAGPAALRLLMPLDENIQKLEYILSRTAGYFGVLAVYGGNFLKDEDQVQGVLRELKRRGLMYVDGGAKESKGSRMAYKVQMPWAAVELNLDEIVGKAALLRQLKELELLASKRSMTIARISATPLSLKHLSTWLQALPSKKMRLVPVSALANKQLIR
;
A
#
# COMPACT_ATOMS: atom_id res chain seq x y z
N ALA A 1 28.15 -66.35 -59.84
CA ALA A 1 29.49 -66.62 -59.29
C ALA A 1 29.82 -65.54 -58.26
N PHE A 2 30.10 -65.96 -57.02
CA PHE A 2 30.77 -65.29 -55.89
C PHE A 2 30.29 -63.88 -55.45
N ASN A 3 29.66 -63.72 -54.26
CA ASN A 3 30.21 -63.61 -52.87
C ASN A 3 31.13 -62.37 -52.69
N ALA A 4 31.09 -61.54 -51.64
CA ALA A 4 30.78 -61.73 -50.22
C ALA A 4 30.50 -60.36 -49.53
N HIS A 5 29.56 -60.26 -48.56
CA HIS A 5 29.76 -59.97 -47.10
C HIS A 5 30.66 -58.76 -46.75
N THR A 6 30.23 -57.76 -45.96
CA THR A 6 29.96 -57.86 -44.50
C THR A 6 29.29 -56.59 -43.91
N GLN A 7 28.29 -56.79 -43.04
CA GLN A 7 27.92 -56.15 -41.74
C GLN A 7 28.24 -54.64 -41.50
N LYS A 8 27.40 -53.79 -40.86
CA LYS A 8 26.58 -53.90 -39.63
C LYS A 8 25.84 -52.55 -39.50
N THR A 9 24.54 -52.44 -39.20
CA THR A 9 23.98 -52.26 -37.84
C THR A 9 22.47 -51.99 -37.97
N GLU A 10 21.67 -52.66 -37.15
CA GLU A 10 20.23 -52.42 -36.99
C GLU A 10 19.98 -51.21 -36.08
N PRO A 11 18.84 -50.51 -36.22
CA PRO A 11 18.14 -49.91 -35.10
C PRO A 11 16.90 -50.74 -34.76
N GLY A 12 16.93 -51.36 -33.58
CA GLY A 12 15.81 -52.10 -33.01
C GLY A 12 14.61 -51.21 -32.67
N THR A 13 13.44 -51.68 -33.07
CA THR A 13 12.12 -51.24 -32.66
C THR A 13 11.79 -51.81 -31.28
N LEU A 14 11.49 -50.96 -30.30
CA LEU A 14 10.77 -51.35 -29.08
C LEU A 14 9.75 -50.27 -28.69
N SER A 15 8.48 -50.60 -28.94
CA SER A 15 7.33 -50.46 -28.05
C SER A 15 7.19 -49.13 -27.29
N GLY A 16 6.49 -48.17 -27.90
CA GLY A 16 5.87 -47.05 -27.21
C GLY A 16 4.42 -47.37 -26.88
N GLY A 17 4.10 -47.50 -25.60
CA GLY A 17 2.73 -47.73 -25.16
C GLY A 17 2.67 -48.16 -23.71
N ASN A 18 2.88 -47.23 -22.78
CA ASN A 18 2.29 -47.39 -21.46
C ASN A 18 1.71 -46.05 -20.98
N LEU A 19 0.42 -46.14 -20.67
CA LEU A 19 -0.46 -45.10 -20.19
C LEU A 19 0.00 -44.62 -18.80
N ILE A 20 0.23 -43.32 -18.65
CA ILE A 20 0.00 -42.66 -17.36
C ILE A 20 -0.84 -41.42 -17.66
N ALA A 21 -2.12 -41.53 -17.32
CA ALA A 21 -3.07 -40.44 -17.37
C ALA A 21 -2.62 -39.32 -16.42
N SER A 22 -2.28 -38.17 -16.98
CA SER A 22 -2.22 -36.89 -16.28
C SER A 22 -3.15 -35.87 -16.94
N SER A 23 -4.33 -36.30 -17.36
CA SER A 23 -5.40 -35.43 -17.81
C SER A 23 -6.34 -35.16 -16.64
N GLY A 24 -6.24 -33.98 -16.02
CA GLY A 24 -7.22 -33.53 -15.04
C GLY A 24 -6.83 -32.27 -14.28
N LEU A 25 -5.54 -32.03 -14.01
CA LEU A 25 -5.13 -30.88 -13.20
C LEU A 25 -4.91 -29.60 -14.04
N GLY A 26 -4.52 -29.71 -15.30
CA GLY A 26 -4.27 -28.54 -16.16
C GLY A 26 -5.55 -27.89 -16.71
N SER A 27 -6.59 -28.67 -17.00
CA SER A 27 -7.86 -28.14 -17.52
C SER A 27 -8.65 -27.39 -16.45
N ASP A 28 -8.62 -27.88 -15.21
CA ASP A 28 -9.33 -27.26 -14.09
C ASP A 28 -8.70 -25.93 -13.65
N LEU A 29 -7.39 -25.74 -13.88
CA LEU A 29 -6.68 -24.48 -13.62
C LEU A 29 -6.96 -23.41 -14.69
N ALA A 30 -7.14 -23.84 -15.93
CA ALA A 30 -7.53 -22.98 -17.04
C ALA A 30 -8.97 -22.45 -16.88
N ASP A 31 -9.92 -23.30 -16.45
CA ASP A 31 -11.31 -22.91 -16.17
C ASP A 31 -11.44 -21.98 -14.93
N LEU A 32 -10.46 -22.00 -14.03
CA LEU A 32 -10.35 -21.07 -12.90
C LEU A 32 -9.60 -19.77 -13.25
N GLY A 33 -9.11 -19.62 -14.49
CA GLY A 33 -8.38 -18.43 -14.93
C GLY A 33 -7.02 -18.23 -14.24
N LEU A 34 -6.43 -19.30 -13.68
CA LEU A 34 -5.17 -19.27 -12.94
C LEU A 34 -3.95 -19.55 -13.83
N ASP A 35 -4.15 -19.98 -15.08
CA ASP A 35 -3.12 -20.02 -16.11
C ASP A 35 -3.00 -18.67 -16.81
N LYS A 36 -2.57 -17.63 -16.08
CA LYS A 36 -2.13 -16.38 -16.70
C LYS A 36 -0.62 -16.37 -16.77
N VAL A 37 -0.08 -16.68 -17.95
CA VAL A 37 1.26 -16.26 -18.33
C VAL A 37 1.27 -14.73 -18.30
N GLN A 38 1.84 -14.16 -17.25
CA GLN A 38 1.86 -12.72 -17.04
C GLN A 38 2.81 -12.07 -18.05
N GLN A 39 2.24 -11.40 -19.05
CA GLN A 39 3.01 -10.67 -20.05
C GLN A 39 3.51 -9.34 -19.45
N PRO A 40 4.74 -8.90 -19.78
CA PRO A 40 5.26 -7.61 -19.34
C PRO A 40 4.31 -6.46 -19.68
N GLY A 41 4.06 -5.54 -18.73
CA GLY A 41 3.23 -4.35 -18.93
C GLY A 41 1.71 -4.52 -18.72
N MET A 42 1.26 -5.63 -18.12
CA MET A 42 -0.13 -5.75 -17.68
C MET A 42 -0.39 -4.82 -16.48
N GLY A 43 -1.21 -3.79 -16.67
CA GLY A 43 -1.65 -2.92 -15.59
C GLY A 43 -2.49 -3.65 -14.53
N ILE A 44 -2.61 -3.03 -13.35
CA ILE A 44 -3.38 -3.57 -12.22
C ILE A 44 -4.83 -3.85 -12.64
N VAL A 45 -5.26 -5.10 -12.56
CA VAL A 45 -6.67 -5.48 -12.76
C VAL A 45 -7.44 -5.22 -11.48
N VAL A 46 -8.17 -4.11 -11.42
CA VAL A 46 -9.10 -3.84 -10.31
C VAL A 46 -10.47 -4.43 -10.66
N PRO A 47 -10.98 -5.42 -9.89
CA PRO A 47 -12.30 -5.98 -10.16
C PRO A 47 -13.38 -4.90 -10.00
N SER A 48 -14.34 -4.86 -10.94
CA SER A 48 -15.49 -3.96 -10.83
C SER A 48 -16.31 -4.34 -9.60
N SER A 49 -16.35 -3.43 -8.63
CA SER A 49 -17.13 -3.60 -7.39
C SER A 49 -18.36 -2.71 -7.46
N THR A 50 -19.54 -3.28 -7.24
CA THR A 50 -20.79 -2.52 -7.18
C THR A 50 -21.06 -2.08 -5.73
N PRO A 51 -21.85 -1.01 -5.49
CA PRO A 51 -22.26 -0.63 -4.14
C PRO A 51 -22.92 -1.79 -3.36
N ALA A 52 -23.64 -2.68 -4.05
CA ALA A 52 -24.28 -3.85 -3.45
C ALA A 52 -23.28 -4.79 -2.76
N SER A 53 -22.04 -4.89 -3.27
CA SER A 53 -20.96 -5.68 -2.65
C SER A 53 -20.57 -5.18 -1.25
N PHE A 54 -20.96 -3.95 -0.87
CA PHE A 54 -20.66 -3.32 0.42
C PHE A 54 -21.89 -3.12 1.32
N SER A 55 -23.06 -3.58 0.89
CA SER A 55 -24.35 -3.35 1.59
C SER A 55 -24.43 -3.91 3.03
N GLY A 56 -23.57 -4.86 3.39
CA GLY A 56 -23.53 -5.49 4.72
C GLY A 56 -22.45 -4.95 5.67
N LEU A 57 -21.83 -3.81 5.36
CA LEU A 57 -20.85 -3.20 6.25
C LEU A 57 -21.54 -2.50 7.43
N PRO A 58 -21.01 -2.65 8.66
CA PRO A 58 -21.57 -1.96 9.80
C PRO A 58 -21.27 -0.45 9.71
N ALA A 59 -22.18 0.36 10.23
CA ALA A 59 -21.97 1.80 10.36
C ALA A 59 -21.02 2.11 11.52
N TRP A 60 -20.15 3.09 11.35
CA TRP A 60 -19.35 3.65 12.44
C TRP A 60 -19.93 4.98 12.93
N PRO A 61 -19.84 5.31 14.23
CA PRO A 61 -20.22 6.63 14.72
C PRO A 61 -19.49 7.76 13.98
N ALA A 62 -20.20 8.86 13.73
CA ALA A 62 -19.61 10.06 13.13
C ALA A 62 -18.47 10.60 14.00
N SER A 63 -17.42 11.08 13.35
CA SER A 63 -16.26 11.70 13.98
C SER A 63 -16.19 13.19 13.66
N ALA A 64 -15.43 13.94 14.47
CA ALA A 64 -15.16 15.33 14.17
C ALA A 64 -14.37 15.45 12.86
N ALA A 65 -14.83 16.36 11.99
CA ALA A 65 -14.12 16.72 10.77
C ALA A 65 -12.73 17.27 11.10
N LEU A 66 -11.75 16.94 10.27
CA LEU A 66 -10.43 17.56 10.32
C LEU A 66 -10.46 18.94 9.65
N GLU A 67 -9.40 19.71 9.88
CA GLU A 67 -9.21 21.03 9.29
C GLU A 67 -9.39 21.01 7.76
N VAL A 68 -10.03 22.05 7.23
CA VAL A 68 -10.27 22.16 5.79
C VAL A 68 -8.94 22.35 5.07
N ALA A 69 -8.67 21.51 4.08
CA ALA A 69 -7.49 21.59 3.23
C ALA A 69 -7.88 22.06 1.81
N PRO A 70 -6.97 22.72 1.08
CA PRO A 70 -5.61 23.09 1.49
C PRO A 70 -5.54 24.39 2.31
N LEU A 71 -4.59 24.44 3.25
CA LEU A 71 -4.11 25.68 3.85
C LEU A 71 -3.17 26.42 2.89
N SER A 72 -3.44 27.71 2.66
CA SER A 72 -2.74 28.51 1.65
C SER A 72 -1.25 28.71 1.93
N ASN A 73 -0.82 28.67 3.20
CA ASN A 73 0.57 28.79 3.61
C ASN A 73 1.36 27.47 3.55
N LEU A 74 0.71 26.33 3.24
CA LEU A 74 1.33 25.02 3.13
C LEU A 74 1.37 24.49 1.70
N VAL A 75 0.92 25.29 0.74
CA VAL A 75 0.85 24.90 -0.68
C VAL A 75 1.46 25.99 -1.54
N LYS A 76 2.45 25.61 -2.34
CA LYS A 76 3.00 26.44 -3.42
C LYS A 76 2.33 26.05 -4.73
N GLN A 77 1.69 27.01 -5.40
CA GLN A 77 1.17 26.79 -6.75
C GLN A 77 2.34 26.77 -7.76
N THR A 78 2.32 25.78 -8.66
CA THR A 78 3.33 25.60 -9.72
C THR A 78 2.65 25.19 -11.02
N ASP A 79 3.39 25.21 -12.13
CA ASP A 79 2.87 24.86 -13.45
C ASP A 79 2.37 23.41 -13.55
N ILE A 80 2.87 22.51 -12.68
CA ILE A 80 2.46 21.11 -12.62
C ILE A 80 1.32 20.85 -11.62
N GLY A 81 0.96 21.84 -10.80
CA GLY A 81 -0.07 21.74 -9.77
C GLY A 81 0.37 22.22 -8.38
N PRO A 82 -0.48 22.02 -7.35
CA PRO A 82 -0.20 22.41 -5.98
C PRO A 82 0.86 21.52 -5.34
N LEU A 83 1.96 22.12 -4.88
CA LEU A 83 3.03 21.39 -4.21
C LEU A 83 3.08 21.71 -2.71
N PRO A 84 3.25 20.70 -1.83
CA PRO A 84 3.43 20.97 -0.41
C PRO A 84 4.69 21.78 -0.15
N MET A 85 4.59 22.72 0.79
CA MET A 85 5.70 23.49 1.32
C MET A 85 5.60 23.61 2.85
N VAL A 86 6.72 23.95 3.48
CA VAL A 86 6.79 24.34 4.89
C VAL A 86 6.53 25.85 4.96
N ALA A 87 5.67 26.27 5.87
CA ALA A 87 5.40 27.69 6.13
C ALA A 87 6.61 28.39 6.77
N GLU A 88 6.63 29.73 6.75
CA GLU A 88 7.74 30.54 7.28
C GLU A 88 8.01 30.30 8.77
N ASP A 89 6.97 29.95 9.53
CA ASP A 89 7.02 29.62 10.96
C ASP A 89 7.46 28.16 11.23
N GLY A 90 7.77 27.38 10.20
CA GLY A 90 8.13 25.96 10.29
C GLY A 90 6.92 25.03 10.46
N TYR A 91 5.69 25.54 10.30
CA TYR A 91 4.49 24.71 10.24
C TYR A 91 4.48 23.89 8.94
N SER A 92 4.08 22.63 9.05
CA SER A 92 4.26 21.66 7.96
C SER A 92 2.98 20.89 7.69
N SER A 93 2.88 20.33 6.48
CA SER A 93 1.76 19.46 6.08
C SER A 93 1.60 18.28 7.04
N PHE A 94 2.69 17.70 7.54
CA PHE A 94 2.64 16.68 8.58
C PHE A 94 1.87 17.14 9.83
N LYS A 95 2.17 18.34 10.36
CA LYS A 95 1.53 18.85 11.58
C LYS A 95 0.09 19.31 11.35
N ALA A 96 -0.19 19.92 10.21
CA ALA A 96 -1.51 20.48 9.90
C ALA A 96 -2.55 19.42 9.55
N TYR A 97 -2.14 18.38 8.82
CA TYR A 97 -3.07 17.43 8.23
C TYR A 97 -3.13 16.09 8.96
N ALA A 98 -2.24 15.84 9.93
CA ALA A 98 -2.31 14.69 10.82
C ALA A 98 -3.55 14.75 11.72
N ARG A 99 -4.17 13.59 11.95
CA ARG A 99 -5.27 13.49 12.91
C ARG A 99 -4.70 13.54 14.34
N PRO A 100 -5.22 14.42 15.22
CA PRO A 100 -4.88 14.36 16.64
C PRO A 100 -5.25 13.00 17.22
N ALA A 101 -4.28 12.32 17.84
CA ALA A 101 -4.54 11.06 18.50
C ALA A 101 -5.40 11.31 19.74
N VAL A 102 -6.50 10.59 19.88
CA VAL A 102 -7.28 10.61 21.12
C VAL A 102 -6.38 10.08 22.24
N GLU A 103 -6.31 10.80 23.36
CA GLU A 103 -5.58 10.35 24.53
C GLU A 103 -6.23 9.12 25.17
N GLY A 104 -5.46 8.44 26.01
CA GLY A 104 -5.98 7.49 26.98
C GLY A 104 -4.93 6.45 27.28
N ASP A 105 -5.37 5.29 27.81
CA ASP A 105 -4.46 4.40 28.54
C ASP A 105 -3.20 4.04 27.73
N ALA A 106 -2.08 4.60 28.18
CA ALA A 106 -0.78 4.45 27.58
C ALA A 106 -0.23 3.03 27.71
N ALA A 107 -0.78 2.22 28.62
CA ALA A 107 -0.42 0.82 28.79
C ALA A 107 -1.01 -0.09 27.70
N LEU A 108 -2.05 0.35 26.98
CA LEU A 108 -2.67 -0.46 25.94
C LEU A 108 -1.84 -0.45 24.65
N PRO A 109 -1.61 -1.61 24.01
CA PRO A 109 -0.96 -1.68 22.71
C PRO A 109 -1.67 -0.83 21.65
N LYS A 110 -0.89 -0.09 20.86
CA LYS A 110 -1.38 0.80 19.80
C LYS A 110 -1.34 0.10 18.44
N ILE A 111 -2.42 0.17 17.70
CA ILE A 111 -2.51 -0.37 16.35
C ILE A 111 -2.87 0.78 15.43
N ALA A 112 -2.13 0.94 14.33
CA ALA A 112 -2.55 1.78 13.23
C ALA A 112 -2.85 0.93 11.99
N ILE A 113 -3.89 1.31 11.25
CA ILE A 113 -4.29 0.65 10.00
C ILE A 113 -4.24 1.68 8.88
N VAL A 114 -3.58 1.33 7.78
CA VAL A 114 -3.60 2.07 6.52
C VAL A 114 -4.49 1.33 5.53
N VAL A 115 -5.50 2.01 4.98
CA VAL A 115 -6.31 1.46 3.89
C VAL A 115 -5.85 2.04 2.56
N THR A 116 -5.46 1.18 1.63
CA THR A 116 -4.89 1.51 0.30
C THR A 116 -5.87 1.21 -0.84
N GLY A 117 -5.51 1.63 -2.06
CA GLY A 117 -6.31 1.39 -3.26
C GLY A 117 -7.59 2.25 -3.33
N LEU A 118 -7.64 3.32 -2.54
CA LEU A 118 -8.76 4.25 -2.50
C LEU A 118 -8.69 5.24 -3.67
N GLY A 119 -9.86 5.70 -4.11
CA GLY A 119 -10.04 6.65 -5.23
C GLY A 119 -10.20 6.00 -6.60
N ILE A 120 -9.72 4.76 -6.79
CA ILE A 120 -9.88 4.02 -8.05
C ILE A 120 -11.33 3.53 -8.23
N SER A 121 -11.88 2.88 -7.21
CA SER A 121 -13.29 2.48 -7.15
C SER A 121 -14.07 3.43 -6.25
N ARG A 122 -15.02 4.15 -6.85
CA ARG A 122 -15.93 5.06 -6.12
C ARG A 122 -16.71 4.31 -5.03
N ALA A 123 -17.29 3.16 -5.36
CA ALA A 123 -18.08 2.37 -4.43
C ALA A 123 -17.25 1.87 -3.23
N SER A 124 -16.03 1.38 -3.50
CA SER A 124 -15.09 0.97 -2.44
C SER A 124 -14.69 2.14 -1.55
N THR A 125 -14.40 3.30 -2.15
CA THR A 125 -13.95 4.49 -1.41
C THR A 125 -15.06 5.06 -0.53
N GLU A 126 -16.29 5.18 -1.04
CA GLU A 126 -17.46 5.61 -0.26
C GLU A 126 -17.75 4.63 0.88
N ALA A 127 -17.66 3.32 0.61
CA ALA A 127 -17.83 2.28 1.62
C ALA A 127 -16.77 2.33 2.72
N ALA A 128 -15.50 2.53 2.38
CA ALA A 128 -14.42 2.68 3.35
C ALA A 128 -14.64 3.89 4.27
N ILE A 129 -14.98 5.05 3.69
CA ILE A 129 -15.29 6.28 4.45
C ILE A 129 -16.49 6.09 5.40
N ALA A 130 -17.53 5.36 4.97
CA ALA A 130 -18.74 5.20 5.76
C ALA A 130 -18.63 4.14 6.87
N SER A 131 -17.75 3.14 6.71
CA SER A 131 -17.74 1.91 7.53
C SER A 131 -16.55 1.78 8.47
N LEU A 132 -15.59 2.71 8.42
CA LEU A 132 -14.35 2.65 9.19
C LEU A 132 -14.24 3.81 10.20
N PRO A 133 -13.66 3.58 11.38
CA PRO A 133 -13.34 4.63 12.34
C PRO A 133 -12.38 5.66 11.74
N SER A 134 -12.54 6.92 12.16
CA SER A 134 -11.68 8.04 11.75
C SER A 134 -10.20 7.88 12.10
N ASP A 135 -9.86 7.00 13.06
CA ASP A 135 -8.46 6.70 13.41
C ASP A 135 -7.80 5.73 12.41
N VAL A 136 -8.55 5.21 11.42
CA VAL A 136 -7.97 4.54 10.26
C VAL A 136 -7.42 5.59 9.29
N THR A 137 -6.15 5.44 8.94
CA THR A 137 -5.47 6.28 7.95
C THR A 137 -5.83 5.80 6.54
N PHE A 138 -6.18 6.74 5.66
CA PHE A 138 -6.47 6.43 4.26
C PHE A 138 -5.29 6.83 3.37
N SER A 139 -4.99 5.99 2.38
CA SER A 139 -3.97 6.26 1.37
C SER A 139 -4.63 6.29 0.00
N LEU A 140 -4.47 7.41 -0.71
CA LEU A 140 -5.02 7.61 -2.05
C LEU A 140 -4.02 7.20 -3.12
N ASP A 141 -4.50 6.41 -4.07
CA ASP A 141 -3.75 6.07 -5.28
C ASP A 141 -3.66 7.30 -6.19
N ILE A 142 -2.45 7.66 -6.63
CA ILE A 142 -2.20 8.84 -7.46
C ILE A 142 -2.86 8.81 -8.84
N TYR A 143 -3.27 7.64 -9.31
CA TYR A 143 -3.97 7.45 -10.59
C TYR A 143 -5.49 7.57 -10.44
N ALA A 144 -5.99 7.76 -9.21
CA ALA A 144 -7.40 8.01 -8.97
C ALA A 144 -7.87 9.33 -9.60
N ARG A 145 -9.15 9.36 -9.99
CA ARG A 145 -9.80 10.57 -10.48
C ARG A 145 -10.43 11.34 -9.32
N GLY A 146 -10.38 12.67 -9.40
CA GLY A 146 -11.00 13.55 -8.40
C GLY A 146 -10.34 13.47 -7.03
N LEU A 147 -9.01 13.46 -6.96
CA LEU A 147 -8.27 13.37 -5.70
C LEU A 147 -8.66 14.48 -4.71
N ASP A 148 -8.81 15.73 -5.15
CA ASP A 148 -9.24 16.84 -4.28
C ASP A 148 -10.61 16.56 -3.63
N PHE A 149 -11.54 15.97 -4.39
CA PHE A 149 -12.85 15.56 -3.88
C PHE A 149 -12.71 14.48 -2.80
N TRP A 150 -11.88 13.48 -3.04
CA TRP A 150 -11.66 12.41 -2.07
C TRP A 150 -10.97 12.89 -0.80
N VAL A 151 -9.91 13.69 -0.92
CA VAL A 151 -9.24 14.28 0.26
C VAL A 151 -10.25 15.07 1.09
N LYS A 152 -11.03 15.96 0.46
CA LYS A 152 -12.07 16.73 1.16
C LYS A 152 -13.05 15.80 1.88
N LYS A 153 -13.58 14.79 1.19
CA LYS A 153 -14.57 13.87 1.75
C LYS A 153 -14.01 13.05 2.92
N MET A 154 -12.78 12.57 2.82
CA MET A 154 -12.11 11.80 3.87
C MET A 154 -11.87 12.66 5.12
N ARG A 155 -11.39 13.90 4.93
CA ARG A 155 -11.15 14.85 6.02
C ARG A 155 -12.44 15.30 6.71
N GLU A 156 -13.51 15.52 5.95
CA GLU A 156 -14.86 15.78 6.50
C GLU A 156 -15.36 14.65 7.40
N ASN A 157 -14.93 13.41 7.17
CA ASN A 157 -15.26 12.24 7.99
C ASN A 157 -14.17 11.94 9.06
N GLY A 158 -13.21 12.86 9.24
CA GLY A 158 -12.22 12.78 10.29
C GLY A 158 -10.98 11.95 9.97
N HIS A 159 -10.87 11.37 8.77
CA HIS A 159 -9.72 10.55 8.39
C HIS A 159 -8.51 11.41 8.00
N GLU A 160 -7.34 11.03 8.48
CA GLU A 160 -6.09 11.54 7.91
C GLU A 160 -5.77 10.83 6.60
N VAL A 161 -5.11 11.57 5.70
CA VAL A 161 -4.89 11.13 4.32
C VAL A 161 -3.40 11.12 4.00
N LEU A 162 -2.94 10.00 3.42
CA LEU A 162 -1.67 9.82 2.74
C LEU A 162 -1.90 9.81 1.23
N ILE A 163 -0.86 10.08 0.46
CA ILE A 163 -0.82 9.81 -0.97
C ILE A 163 0.19 8.69 -1.25
N GLU A 164 -0.14 7.80 -2.18
CA GLU A 164 0.73 6.69 -2.56
C GLU A 164 1.91 7.19 -3.42
N MET A 165 3.12 6.77 -3.06
CA MET A 165 4.34 7.01 -3.82
C MET A 165 4.77 5.69 -4.47
N PRO A 166 4.31 5.39 -5.70
CA PRO A 166 4.69 4.18 -6.40
C PRO A 166 6.19 4.19 -6.75
N SER A 167 6.82 3.04 -6.61
CA SER A 167 8.23 2.84 -6.96
C SER A 167 8.47 1.44 -7.51
N GLU A 168 9.60 1.22 -8.17
CA GLU A 168 9.87 -0.03 -8.90
C GLU A 168 9.67 -1.29 -8.04
N PRO A 169 8.76 -2.21 -8.42
CA PRO A 169 8.59 -3.49 -7.73
C PRO A 169 9.77 -4.43 -7.99
N ALA A 170 9.86 -5.51 -7.23
CA ALA A 170 10.98 -6.46 -7.35
C ALA A 170 11.00 -7.22 -8.69
N ASN A 171 9.83 -7.43 -9.29
CA ASN A 171 9.60 -8.18 -10.52
C ASN A 171 9.30 -7.27 -11.73
N PHE A 172 9.68 -6.00 -11.68
CA PHE A 172 9.63 -5.13 -12.87
C PHE A 172 10.42 -5.77 -14.03
N PRO A 173 9.92 -5.79 -15.29
CA PRO A 173 8.72 -5.10 -15.81
C PRO A 173 7.44 -5.97 -15.87
N PHE A 174 7.38 -7.10 -15.17
CA PHE A 174 6.19 -7.96 -15.17
C PHE A 174 5.05 -7.38 -14.33
N ASP A 175 5.38 -6.71 -13.23
CA ASP A 175 4.46 -5.81 -12.52
C ASP A 175 4.85 -4.35 -12.83
N ASP A 176 3.85 -3.54 -13.18
CA ASP A 176 4.02 -2.12 -13.48
C ASP A 176 3.29 -1.26 -12.44
N ALA A 177 4.04 -0.44 -11.72
CA ALA A 177 3.53 0.55 -10.78
C ALA A 177 3.06 1.85 -11.48
N GLY A 178 3.05 1.84 -12.82
CA GLY A 178 2.55 2.89 -13.69
C GLY A 178 3.59 3.96 -14.04
N PRO A 179 3.20 4.94 -14.87
CA PRO A 179 4.14 5.88 -15.48
C PRO A 179 4.81 6.84 -14.49
N ALA A 180 4.20 7.09 -13.33
CA ALA A 180 4.77 7.98 -12.31
C ALA A 180 5.71 7.26 -11.33
N ALA A 181 5.85 5.93 -11.43
CA ALA A 181 6.68 5.17 -10.52
C ALA A 181 8.15 5.61 -10.55
N LEU A 182 8.73 5.77 -9.36
CA LEU A 182 10.16 6.01 -9.17
C LEU A 182 10.95 4.75 -9.56
N ARG A 183 12.08 4.91 -10.25
CA ARG A 183 12.84 3.79 -10.84
C ARG A 183 14.28 3.75 -10.35
N LEU A 184 14.81 2.56 -10.14
CA LEU A 184 16.15 2.38 -9.58
C LEU A 184 17.24 2.93 -10.52
N LEU A 185 17.11 2.61 -11.81
CA LEU A 185 18.10 2.97 -12.84
C LEU A 185 17.93 4.38 -13.42
N MET A 186 16.98 5.16 -12.89
CA MET A 186 16.73 6.53 -13.33
C MET A 186 17.62 7.51 -12.55
N PRO A 187 18.18 8.56 -13.18
CA PRO A 187 18.87 9.61 -12.46
C PRO A 187 18.03 10.19 -11.34
N LEU A 188 18.66 10.53 -10.21
CA LEU A 188 17.93 11.01 -9.03
C LEU A 188 17.04 12.22 -9.36
N ASP A 189 17.54 13.19 -10.14
CA ASP A 189 16.78 14.38 -10.51
C ASP A 189 15.49 14.05 -11.29
N GLU A 190 15.51 13.02 -12.13
CA GLU A 190 14.30 12.56 -12.84
C GLU A 190 13.32 11.87 -11.88
N ASN A 191 13.81 11.10 -10.90
CA ASN A 191 12.97 10.57 -9.82
C ASN A 191 12.38 11.70 -8.97
N ILE A 192 13.12 12.79 -8.72
CA ILE A 192 12.59 13.97 -8.04
C ILE A 192 11.49 14.63 -8.86
N GLN A 193 11.64 14.78 -10.18
CA GLN A 193 10.56 15.31 -11.03
C GLN A 193 9.30 14.44 -10.98
N LYS A 194 9.44 13.11 -10.99
CA LYS A 194 8.31 12.19 -10.82
C LYS A 194 7.67 12.31 -9.44
N LEU A 195 8.48 12.47 -8.40
CA LEU A 195 8.00 12.71 -7.04
C LEU A 195 7.20 14.02 -6.99
N GLU A 196 7.70 15.11 -7.57
CA GLU A 196 6.97 16.38 -7.62
C GLU A 196 5.65 16.23 -8.38
N TYR A 197 5.63 15.49 -9.48
CA TYR A 197 4.39 15.14 -10.17
C TYR A 197 3.41 14.40 -9.26
N ILE A 198 3.86 13.37 -8.52
CA ILE A 198 3.05 12.64 -7.53
C ILE A 198 2.47 13.60 -6.48
N LEU A 199 3.31 14.47 -5.92
CA LEU A 199 2.90 15.40 -4.88
C LEU A 199 1.95 16.48 -5.40
N SER A 200 2.06 16.84 -6.68
CA SER A 200 1.23 17.86 -7.33
C SER A 200 -0.21 17.44 -7.59
N ARG A 201 -0.55 16.15 -7.43
CA ARG A 201 -1.84 15.61 -7.84
C ARG A 201 -3.02 16.11 -7.01
N THR A 202 -2.77 16.56 -5.78
CA THR A 202 -3.76 17.08 -4.82
C THR A 202 -3.00 17.78 -3.68
N ALA A 203 -3.72 18.37 -2.74
CA ALA A 203 -3.17 18.81 -1.45
C ALA A 203 -3.97 18.20 -0.28
N GLY A 204 -3.59 18.52 0.97
CA GLY A 204 -4.34 18.12 2.18
C GLY A 204 -3.99 16.76 2.79
N TYR A 205 -2.91 16.14 2.34
CA TYR A 205 -2.33 14.93 2.92
C TYR A 205 -1.15 15.26 3.85
N PHE A 206 -0.93 14.45 4.89
CA PHE A 206 0.13 14.70 5.89
C PHE A 206 1.47 14.04 5.53
N GLY A 207 1.46 13.10 4.58
CA GLY A 207 2.63 12.31 4.22
C GLY A 207 2.40 11.45 2.99
N VAL A 208 3.41 10.64 2.68
CA VAL A 208 3.39 9.67 1.59
C VAL A 208 3.46 8.24 2.12
N LEU A 209 2.79 7.32 1.45
CA LEU A 209 2.97 5.88 1.64
C LEU A 209 3.80 5.33 0.48
N ALA A 210 4.98 4.77 0.75
CA ALA A 210 5.74 4.07 -0.27
C ALA A 210 5.05 2.76 -0.63
N VAL A 211 4.64 2.58 -1.89
CA VAL A 211 4.01 1.35 -2.37
C VAL A 211 4.89 0.68 -3.44
N TYR A 212 4.73 -0.63 -3.61
CA TYR A 212 5.62 -1.52 -4.38
C TYR A 212 7.04 -1.56 -3.81
N GLY A 213 7.96 -0.74 -4.34
CA GLY A 213 9.25 -0.41 -3.72
C GLY A 213 10.25 -1.55 -3.59
N GLY A 214 10.06 -2.66 -4.29
CA GLY A 214 10.93 -3.83 -4.19
C GLY A 214 12.40 -3.54 -4.48
N ASN A 215 12.75 -3.12 -5.71
CA ASN A 215 14.14 -2.83 -6.05
C ASN A 215 14.55 -1.42 -5.61
N PHE A 216 13.65 -0.45 -5.81
CA PHE A 216 13.92 0.96 -5.52
C PHE A 216 14.25 1.22 -4.04
N LEU A 217 13.49 0.64 -3.09
CA LEU A 217 13.69 0.92 -1.67
C LEU A 217 14.92 0.23 -1.06
N LYS A 218 15.65 -0.58 -1.82
CA LYS A 218 16.91 -1.21 -1.37
C LYS A 218 18.14 -0.34 -1.65
N ASP A 219 18.01 0.67 -2.49
CA ASP A 219 19.09 1.59 -2.84
C ASP A 219 19.13 2.78 -1.89
N GLU A 220 20.24 2.95 -1.16
CA GLU A 220 20.31 3.98 -0.11
C GLU A 220 20.37 5.39 -0.69
N ASP A 221 21.05 5.58 -1.83
CA ASP A 221 21.27 6.91 -2.40
C ASP A 221 19.99 7.46 -3.03
N GLN A 222 19.30 6.63 -3.83
CA GLN A 222 18.00 6.96 -4.42
C GLN A 222 16.97 7.28 -3.33
N VAL A 223 16.84 6.39 -2.33
CA VAL A 223 15.90 6.56 -1.24
C VAL A 223 16.25 7.80 -0.41
N GLN A 224 17.51 8.00 -0.07
CA GLN A 224 17.93 9.16 0.71
C GLN A 224 17.64 10.47 -0.02
N GLY A 225 17.88 10.54 -1.33
CA GLY A 225 17.56 11.71 -2.15
C GLY A 225 16.07 12.06 -2.13
N VAL A 226 15.21 11.07 -2.39
CA VAL A 226 13.75 11.21 -2.35
C VAL A 226 13.25 11.65 -0.97
N LEU A 227 13.76 11.05 0.10
CA LEU A 227 13.37 11.39 1.47
C LEU A 227 13.80 12.80 1.88
N ARG A 228 14.95 13.28 1.40
CA ARG A 228 15.36 14.69 1.62
C ARG A 228 14.38 15.65 0.99
N GLU A 229 13.90 15.35 -0.21
CA GLU A 229 12.92 16.17 -0.89
C GLU A 229 11.56 16.16 -0.17
N LEU A 230 11.08 14.99 0.26
CA LEU A 230 9.88 14.88 1.08
C LEU A 230 10.00 15.65 2.40
N LYS A 231 11.15 15.56 3.07
CA LYS A 231 11.44 16.32 4.29
C LYS A 231 11.41 17.82 4.04
N ARG A 232 12.03 18.29 2.95
CA ARG A 232 12.03 19.72 2.56
C ARG A 232 10.61 20.26 2.38
N ARG A 233 9.68 19.40 1.95
CA ARG A 233 8.25 19.71 1.76
C ARG A 233 7.40 19.54 3.02
N GLY A 234 8.00 19.15 4.15
CA GLY A 234 7.31 19.07 5.43
C GLY A 234 6.36 17.88 5.57
N LEU A 235 6.63 16.80 4.83
CA LEU A 235 5.80 15.59 4.82
C LEU A 235 6.35 14.53 5.79
N MET A 236 5.49 13.57 6.13
CA MET A 236 5.89 12.31 6.76
C MET A 236 6.11 11.21 5.71
N TYR A 237 7.03 10.28 5.99
CA TYR A 237 7.25 9.09 5.17
C TYR A 237 6.70 7.85 5.88
N VAL A 238 5.85 7.09 5.20
CA VAL A 238 5.38 5.79 5.66
C VAL A 238 5.94 4.73 4.72
N ASP A 239 6.84 3.88 5.24
CA ASP A 239 7.31 2.70 4.52
C ASP A 239 6.16 1.71 4.40
N GLY A 240 5.79 1.31 3.18
CA GLY A 240 4.68 0.38 2.95
C GLY A 240 5.02 -1.09 3.21
N GLY A 241 6.21 -1.39 3.71
CA GLY A 241 6.59 -2.74 4.14
C GLY A 241 7.12 -3.62 3.01
N ALA A 242 7.75 -3.02 2.00
CA ALA A 242 8.44 -3.80 0.97
C ALA A 242 9.57 -4.64 1.59
N LYS A 243 9.76 -5.87 1.10
CA LYS A 243 10.78 -6.78 1.64
C LYS A 243 12.18 -6.17 1.47
N GLU A 244 12.94 -6.14 2.57
CA GLU A 244 14.29 -5.54 2.64
C GLU A 244 14.32 -4.02 2.33
N SER A 245 13.19 -3.32 2.46
CA SER A 245 13.15 -1.87 2.35
C SER A 245 14.13 -1.22 3.33
N LYS A 246 14.90 -0.25 2.84
CA LYS A 246 15.75 0.65 3.64
C LYS A 246 15.06 1.98 3.94
N GLY A 247 13.81 2.17 3.49
CA GLY A 247 13.05 3.41 3.59
C GLY A 247 13.02 4.00 5.00
N SER A 248 12.49 3.25 5.97
CA SER A 248 12.42 3.67 7.37
C SER A 248 13.79 4.03 7.98
N ARG A 249 14.82 3.22 7.71
CA ARG A 249 16.19 3.47 8.19
C ARG A 249 16.77 4.74 7.58
N MET A 250 16.55 4.99 6.28
CA MET A 250 17.01 6.22 5.63
C MET A 250 16.24 7.44 6.13
N ALA A 251 14.93 7.30 6.37
CA ALA A 251 14.08 8.37 6.91
C ALA A 251 14.55 8.81 8.30
N TYR A 252 14.93 7.84 9.14
CA TYR A 252 15.60 8.11 10.40
C TYR A 252 16.94 8.84 10.21
N LYS A 253 17.82 8.36 9.32
CA LYS A 253 19.13 9.00 9.05
C LYS A 253 18.97 10.47 8.63
N VAL A 254 17.95 10.79 7.83
CA VAL A 254 17.67 12.18 7.40
C VAL A 254 16.82 12.97 8.39
N GLN A 255 16.46 12.40 9.54
CA GLN A 255 15.62 13.03 10.59
C GLN A 255 14.28 13.53 10.05
N MET A 256 13.60 12.70 9.26
CA MET A 256 12.24 12.93 8.79
C MET A 256 11.25 12.15 9.66
N PRO A 257 10.04 12.67 9.95
CA PRO A 257 8.99 11.86 10.58
C PRO A 257 8.74 10.60 9.75
N TRP A 258 8.79 9.44 10.40
CA TRP A 258 8.62 8.17 9.71
C TRP A 258 7.81 7.14 10.49
N ALA A 259 7.21 6.21 9.74
CA ALA A 259 6.60 5.00 10.25
C ALA A 259 6.80 3.87 9.23
N ALA A 260 6.62 2.61 9.64
CA ALA A 260 6.77 1.45 8.78
C ALA A 260 5.63 0.46 8.98
N VAL A 261 4.98 0.07 7.89
CA VAL A 261 4.02 -1.03 7.87
C VAL A 261 4.77 -2.34 8.10
N GLU A 262 4.23 -3.17 9.01
CA GLU A 262 4.84 -4.45 9.39
C GLU A 262 4.06 -5.65 8.88
N LEU A 263 2.76 -5.49 8.63
CA LEU A 263 1.92 -6.51 8.04
C LEU A 263 1.10 -5.96 6.88
N ASN A 264 1.10 -6.71 5.78
CA ASN A 264 0.17 -6.51 4.67
C ASN A 264 -0.97 -7.55 4.80
N LEU A 265 -2.14 -7.12 5.24
CA LEU A 265 -3.22 -8.02 5.68
C LEU A 265 -3.95 -8.74 4.54
N ASP A 266 -3.67 -8.38 3.29
CA ASP A 266 -4.27 -8.99 2.12
C ASP A 266 -3.24 -9.30 1.02
N GLU A 267 -1.98 -9.51 1.41
CA GLU A 267 -0.96 -10.07 0.52
C GLU A 267 -1.36 -11.45 -0.01
N ILE A 268 -1.95 -12.28 0.85
CA ILE A 268 -2.52 -13.57 0.47
C ILE A 268 -4.03 -13.42 0.39
N VAL A 269 -4.57 -13.55 -0.81
CA VAL A 269 -6.02 -13.41 -1.06
C VAL A 269 -6.79 -14.54 -0.36
N GLY A 270 -7.84 -14.16 0.37
CA GLY A 270 -8.83 -15.09 0.89
C GLY A 270 -9.15 -14.88 2.37
N LYS A 271 -10.39 -15.24 2.75
CA LYS A 271 -10.93 -15.01 4.10
C LYS A 271 -10.05 -15.65 5.19
N ALA A 272 -9.65 -16.90 5.00
CA ALA A 272 -8.86 -17.62 5.99
C ALA A 272 -7.45 -17.03 6.16
N ALA A 273 -6.84 -16.50 5.09
CA ALA A 273 -5.56 -15.79 5.17
C ALA A 273 -5.71 -14.48 5.96
N LEU A 274 -6.67 -13.65 5.57
CA LEU A 274 -6.97 -12.37 6.24
C LEU A 274 -7.23 -12.56 7.75
N LEU A 275 -8.06 -13.53 8.14
CA LEU A 275 -8.34 -13.79 9.57
C LEU A 275 -7.09 -14.25 10.34
N ARG A 276 -6.18 -15.00 9.70
CA ARG A 276 -4.90 -15.38 10.31
C ARG A 276 -3.99 -14.17 10.46
N GLN A 277 -3.90 -13.30 9.46
CA GLN A 277 -3.06 -12.10 9.50
C GLN A 277 -3.58 -11.06 10.51
N LEU A 278 -4.90 -10.92 10.68
CA LEU A 278 -5.48 -10.11 11.77
C LEU A 278 -5.09 -10.66 13.15
N LYS A 279 -5.10 -11.99 13.33
CA LYS A 279 -4.63 -12.61 14.58
C LYS A 279 -3.13 -12.42 14.79
N GLU A 280 -2.34 -12.48 13.72
CA GLU A 280 -0.90 -12.19 13.77
C GLU A 280 -0.63 -10.73 14.16
N LEU A 281 -1.42 -9.79 13.64
CA LEU A 281 -1.37 -8.37 14.01
C LEU A 281 -1.62 -8.16 15.51
N GLU A 282 -2.64 -8.83 16.07
CA GLU A 282 -2.91 -8.80 17.52
C GLU A 282 -1.74 -9.32 18.36
N LEU A 283 -1.13 -10.43 17.93
CA LEU A 283 0.04 -11.00 18.59
C LEU A 283 1.25 -10.06 18.50
N LEU A 284 1.43 -9.40 17.36
CA LEU A 284 2.51 -8.45 17.16
C LEU A 284 2.34 -7.21 18.03
N ALA A 285 1.13 -6.63 18.06
CA ALA A 285 0.78 -5.50 18.91
C ALA A 285 1.07 -5.81 20.39
N SER A 286 0.64 -7.00 20.85
CA SER A 286 0.85 -7.44 22.24
C SER A 286 2.33 -7.58 22.60
N LYS A 287 3.18 -7.99 21.65
CA LYS A 287 4.63 -8.16 21.87
C LYS A 287 5.41 -6.85 21.79
N ARG A 288 5.00 -5.90 20.94
CA ARG A 288 5.78 -4.70 20.59
C ARG A 288 5.18 -3.39 21.11
N SER A 289 4.05 -3.44 21.82
CA SER A 289 3.26 -2.28 22.29
C SER A 289 2.73 -1.36 21.19
N MET A 290 3.25 -1.44 19.96
CA MET A 290 2.68 -0.80 18.79
C MET A 290 2.91 -1.61 17.53
N THR A 291 2.01 -1.47 16.57
CA THR A 291 2.18 -2.03 15.22
C THR A 291 1.34 -1.29 14.19
N ILE A 292 1.77 -1.36 12.93
CA ILE A 292 1.11 -0.76 11.79
C ILE A 292 0.86 -1.85 10.75
N ALA A 293 -0.37 -1.94 10.27
CA ALA A 293 -0.74 -2.80 9.16
C ALA A 293 -1.33 -1.99 8.01
N ARG A 294 -1.24 -2.55 6.81
CA ARG A 294 -1.95 -2.04 5.64
C ARG A 294 -2.90 -3.09 5.07
N ILE A 295 -3.92 -2.64 4.35
CA ILE A 295 -4.90 -3.49 3.68
C ILE A 295 -5.58 -2.73 2.54
N SER A 296 -5.90 -3.39 1.45
CA SER A 296 -6.64 -2.80 0.34
C SER A 296 -8.15 -2.80 0.58
N ALA A 297 -8.87 -1.82 0.04
CA ALA A 297 -10.30 -1.61 0.27
C ALA A 297 -11.23 -2.57 -0.52
N THR A 298 -11.01 -3.88 -0.45
CA THR A 298 -11.91 -4.88 -1.08
C THR A 298 -13.16 -5.13 -0.22
N PRO A 299 -14.27 -5.66 -0.77
CA PRO A 299 -15.44 -6.04 0.02
C PRO A 299 -15.12 -7.01 1.16
N LEU A 300 -14.24 -8.00 0.90
CA LEU A 300 -13.78 -8.96 1.90
C LEU A 300 -12.98 -8.26 3.01
N SER A 301 -12.03 -7.40 2.61
CA SER A 301 -11.16 -6.64 3.50
C SER A 301 -11.97 -5.73 4.41
N LEU A 302 -12.82 -4.85 3.86
CA LEU A 302 -13.61 -3.89 4.63
C LEU A 302 -14.56 -4.57 5.62
N LYS A 303 -15.21 -5.67 5.21
CA LYS A 303 -16.12 -6.42 6.08
C LYS A 303 -15.40 -6.98 7.30
N HIS A 304 -14.31 -7.71 7.08
CA HIS A 304 -13.60 -8.35 8.17
C HIS A 304 -12.79 -7.37 9.02
N LEU A 305 -12.22 -6.34 8.39
CA LEU A 305 -11.54 -5.27 9.10
C LEU A 305 -12.52 -4.52 10.02
N SER A 306 -13.69 -4.11 9.53
CA SER A 306 -14.65 -3.36 10.34
C SER A 306 -15.16 -4.18 11.53
N THR A 307 -15.50 -5.46 11.34
CA THR A 307 -15.84 -6.37 12.44
C THR A 307 -14.69 -6.52 13.45
N TRP A 308 -13.45 -6.62 12.97
CA TRP A 308 -12.29 -6.75 13.83
C TRP A 308 -12.03 -5.47 14.66
N LEU A 309 -12.19 -4.30 14.04
CA LEU A 309 -12.07 -3.00 14.73
C LEU A 309 -13.11 -2.84 15.84
N GLN A 310 -14.36 -3.29 15.65
CA GLN A 310 -15.39 -3.29 16.70
C GLN A 310 -15.00 -4.14 17.92
N ALA A 311 -14.20 -5.18 17.71
CA ALA A 311 -13.74 -6.06 18.78
C ALA A 311 -12.50 -5.53 19.53
N LEU A 312 -11.82 -4.49 19.04
CA LEU A 312 -10.58 -3.97 19.65
C LEU A 312 -10.72 -3.58 21.14
N PRO A 313 -11.80 -2.91 21.59
CA PRO A 313 -11.96 -2.58 23.01
C PRO A 313 -11.93 -3.82 23.92
N SER A 314 -12.57 -4.91 23.49
CA SER A 314 -12.56 -6.19 24.24
C SER A 314 -11.19 -6.85 24.28
N LYS A 315 -10.35 -6.56 23.29
CA LYS A 315 -8.97 -7.06 23.16
C LYS A 315 -7.97 -6.22 23.93
N LYS A 316 -8.40 -5.14 24.62
CA LYS A 316 -7.52 -4.20 25.34
C LYS A 316 -6.42 -3.63 24.43
N MET A 317 -6.78 -3.27 23.20
CA MET A 317 -5.90 -2.64 22.21
C MET A 317 -6.54 -1.35 21.73
N ARG A 318 -5.70 -0.38 21.36
CA ARG A 318 -6.15 0.94 20.90
C ARG A 318 -5.85 1.13 19.43
N LEU A 319 -6.87 1.48 18.66
CA LEU A 319 -6.67 2.04 17.33
C LEU A 319 -6.14 3.48 17.47
N VAL A 320 -5.15 3.84 16.66
CA VAL A 320 -4.61 5.20 16.56
C VAL A 320 -4.30 5.52 15.09
N PRO A 321 -4.36 6.80 14.68
CA PRO A 321 -3.88 7.21 13.37
C PRO A 321 -2.38 6.94 13.21
N VAL A 322 -1.92 6.69 11.98
CA VAL A 322 -0.50 6.42 11.68
C VAL A 322 0.40 7.58 12.09
N SER A 323 -0.04 8.83 11.89
CA SER A 323 0.72 10.01 12.31
C SER A 323 1.07 10.00 13.80
N ALA A 324 0.24 9.38 14.66
CA ALA A 324 0.48 9.25 16.08
C ALA A 324 1.64 8.32 16.44
N LEU A 325 2.06 7.46 15.50
CA LEU A 325 3.15 6.50 15.67
C LEU A 325 4.47 6.98 15.04
N ALA A 326 4.50 8.20 14.50
CA ALA A 326 5.70 8.79 13.92
C ALA A 326 6.91 8.72 14.86
N ASN A 327 8.01 8.13 14.39
CA ASN A 327 9.27 7.94 15.11
C ASN A 327 9.18 7.10 16.40
N LYS A 328 8.09 6.35 16.61
CA LYS A 328 7.90 5.55 17.84
C LYS A 328 8.30 4.09 17.68
N GLN A 329 8.39 3.59 16.45
CA GLN A 329 8.84 2.24 16.16
C GLN A 329 10.35 2.11 16.31
N LEU A 330 10.81 0.93 16.71
CA LEU A 330 12.23 0.59 16.68
C LEU A 330 12.72 0.49 15.24
N ILE A 331 13.85 1.13 14.94
CA ILE A 331 14.52 1.03 13.65
C ILE A 331 15.00 -0.41 13.45
N ARG A 332 14.81 -0.94 12.25
CA ARG A 332 15.29 -2.26 11.84
C ARG A 332 16.39 -2.16 10.79
#